data_AF-A0A7I9YDF4-F1
#
_entry.id   AF-A0A7I9YDF4-F1
#
_cell.length_a   1.000
_cell.length_b   1.000
_cell.length_c   1.000
_cell.angle_alpha   90.00
_cell.angle_beta   90.00
_cell.angle_gamma   90.00
#
_symmetry.space_group_name_H-M   'P 1'
#
loop_
_entity.id
_entity.type
_entity.pdbx_description
1 polymer ?
#
loop_
_entity_poly.entity_id
_entity_poly.type
_entity_poly.pdbx_seq_one_letter_code
_entity_poly.pdbx_strand_id
1 'polypeptide(L)'
;MPTSHPHSREILEDWVERWLQANRDAEAAGDWRNLADFYTDDATYGWNIGPKEDVMCVGIDEIRDIALGLEMEGLDNWQYPYQKVLIDDKQGEIVGFWKQVATDSDGVESEIYGFGGSWFRLADKDGRPLIEWQRDFFDFGHVQKLYLDLMTAGKLSKGMQKRIERSLAGEKLPGYYPLGKSPVPLW
;
A
#
# COMPACT_ATOMS: atom_id res chain seq x y z
N MET A 1 1.19 -9.20 -29.94
CA MET A 1 0.62 -8.75 -28.66
C MET A 1 -0.20 -7.50 -28.97
N PRO A 2 -1.53 -7.48 -28.73
CA PRO A 2 -2.29 -6.27 -28.92
C PRO A 2 -1.81 -5.27 -27.86
N THR A 3 -1.13 -4.23 -28.31
CA THR A 3 -0.74 -3.09 -27.47
C THR A 3 -2.03 -2.45 -26.96
N SER A 4 -2.26 -2.53 -25.65
CA SER A 4 -3.26 -1.69 -24.99
C SER A 4 -3.00 -0.25 -25.43
N HIS A 5 -4.04 0.45 -25.86
CA HIS A 5 -3.88 1.86 -26.18
C HIS A 5 -3.52 2.55 -24.86
N PRO A 6 -2.38 3.27 -24.78
CA PRO A 6 -2.06 4.05 -23.59
C PRO A 6 -3.21 5.02 -23.31
N HIS A 7 -3.67 5.04 -22.06
CA HIS A 7 -4.64 6.03 -21.57
C HIS A 7 -4.12 7.43 -21.85
N SER A 8 -4.99 8.36 -22.26
CA SER A 8 -4.56 9.75 -22.43
C SER A 8 -4.08 10.33 -21.09
N ARG A 9 -3.19 11.32 -21.15
CA ARG A 9 -2.75 12.08 -19.97
C ARG A 9 -3.93 12.52 -19.10
N GLU A 10 -4.98 13.04 -19.74
CA GLU A 10 -6.19 13.53 -19.08
C GLU A 10 -6.95 12.41 -18.32
N ILE A 11 -7.05 11.21 -18.90
CA ILE A 11 -7.67 10.04 -18.24
C ILE A 11 -6.86 9.61 -17.02
N LEU A 12 -5.52 9.65 -17.12
CA LEU A 12 -4.64 9.30 -16.01
C LEU A 12 -4.70 10.35 -14.89
N GLU A 13 -4.79 11.63 -15.23
CA GLU A 13 -4.97 12.72 -14.26
C GLU A 13 -6.30 12.58 -13.50
N ASP A 14 -7.41 12.31 -14.19
CA ASP A 14 -8.70 11.99 -13.57
C ASP A 14 -8.60 10.76 -12.64
N TRP A 15 -7.92 9.71 -13.09
CA TRP A 15 -7.70 8.52 -12.27
C TRP A 15 -6.93 8.85 -10.98
N VAL A 16 -5.89 9.68 -11.07
CA VAL A 16 -5.11 10.12 -9.90
C VAL A 16 -5.98 10.88 -8.92
N GLU A 17 -6.81 11.81 -9.39
CA GLU A 17 -7.70 12.58 -8.51
C GLU A 17 -8.67 11.66 -7.74
N ARG A 18 -9.27 10.68 -8.43
CA ARG A 18 -10.16 9.69 -7.82
C ARG A 18 -9.44 8.78 -6.84
N TRP A 19 -8.25 8.29 -7.19
CA TRP A 19 -7.42 7.46 -6.30
C TRP A 19 -7.05 8.21 -5.03
N LEU A 20 -6.56 9.45 -5.16
CA LEU A 20 -6.16 10.27 -4.02
C LEU A 20 -7.36 10.61 -3.11
N GLN A 21 -8.54 10.82 -3.68
CA GLN A 21 -9.76 11.02 -2.89
C GLN A 21 -10.16 9.75 -2.16
N ALA A 22 -10.21 8.60 -2.84
CA ALA A 22 -10.53 7.33 -2.21
C ALA A 22 -9.55 6.96 -1.10
N ASN A 23 -8.25 7.26 -1.26
CA ASN A 23 -7.25 7.05 -0.22
C ASN A 23 -7.50 7.93 1.00
N ARG A 24 -7.86 9.22 0.82
CA ARG A 24 -8.24 10.10 1.95
C ARG A 24 -9.50 9.61 2.65
N ASP A 25 -10.47 9.11 1.90
CA ASP A 25 -11.70 8.57 2.46
C ASP A 25 -11.41 7.28 3.27
N ALA A 26 -10.51 6.43 2.78
CA ALA A 26 -10.04 5.24 3.48
C ALA A 26 -9.30 5.58 4.78
N GLU A 27 -8.38 6.56 4.74
CA GLU A 27 -7.67 7.07 5.93
C GLU A 27 -8.66 7.63 6.98
N ALA A 28 -9.67 8.39 6.54
CA ALA A 28 -10.69 8.93 7.44
C ALA A 28 -11.59 7.84 8.04
N ALA A 29 -11.81 6.74 7.32
CA ALA A 29 -12.59 5.60 7.79
C ALA A 29 -11.78 4.60 8.63
N GLY A 30 -10.44 4.61 8.51
CA GLY A 30 -9.57 3.54 9.02
C GLY A 30 -9.79 2.21 8.28
N ASP A 31 -10.22 2.25 7.01
CA ASP A 31 -10.53 1.06 6.22
C ASP A 31 -10.20 1.30 4.75
N TRP A 32 -9.24 0.53 4.22
CA TRP A 32 -8.72 0.66 2.86
C TRP A 32 -9.31 -0.36 1.89
N ARG A 33 -10.21 -1.25 2.34
CA ARG A 33 -10.74 -2.33 1.49
C ARG A 33 -11.51 -1.83 0.26
N ASN A 34 -12.03 -0.60 0.31
CA ASN A 34 -12.67 0.07 -0.83
C ASN A 34 -11.69 0.38 -1.97
N LEU A 35 -10.38 0.52 -1.70
CA LEU A 35 -9.39 0.77 -2.75
C LEU A 35 -9.25 -0.42 -3.72
N ALA A 36 -9.65 -1.62 -3.30
CA ALA A 36 -9.66 -2.82 -4.15
C ALA A 36 -10.49 -2.61 -5.44
N ASP A 37 -11.47 -1.70 -5.43
CA ASP A 37 -12.34 -1.43 -6.58
C ASP A 37 -11.60 -0.71 -7.74
N PHE A 38 -10.36 -0.26 -7.50
CA PHE A 38 -9.49 0.31 -8.53
C PHE A 38 -8.67 -0.73 -9.29
N TYR A 39 -8.71 -2.02 -8.91
CA TYR A 39 -7.90 -3.08 -9.50
C TYR A 39 -8.67 -3.91 -10.53
N THR A 40 -7.95 -4.53 -11.46
CA THR A 40 -8.49 -5.63 -12.25
C THR A 40 -8.65 -6.89 -11.38
N ASP A 41 -9.55 -7.79 -11.77
CA ASP A 41 -9.83 -9.02 -11.02
C ASP A 41 -8.57 -9.90 -10.81
N ASP A 42 -7.63 -9.83 -11.75
CA ASP A 42 -6.37 -10.59 -11.80
C ASP A 42 -5.13 -9.75 -11.42
N ALA A 43 -5.33 -8.56 -10.87
CA ALA A 43 -4.23 -7.66 -10.54
C ALA A 43 -3.27 -8.25 -9.50
N THR A 44 -2.06 -7.68 -9.41
CA THR A 44 -1.09 -8.05 -8.37
C THR A 44 -0.63 -6.86 -7.56
N TYR A 45 -0.51 -7.04 -6.25
CA TYR A 45 0.00 -6.01 -5.35
C TYR A 45 1.08 -6.59 -4.45
N GLY A 46 2.29 -6.01 -4.47
CA GLY A 46 3.38 -6.49 -3.62
C GLY A 46 4.42 -5.42 -3.26
N TRP A 47 5.24 -5.76 -2.27
CA TRP A 47 6.36 -4.96 -1.77
C TRP A 47 7.39 -5.88 -1.13
N ASN A 48 8.61 -5.38 -0.90
CA ASN A 48 9.64 -6.13 -0.18
C ASN A 48 9.67 -5.74 1.31
N ILE A 49 9.99 -6.69 2.18
CA ILE A 49 10.16 -6.48 3.63
C ILE A 49 11.59 -6.87 4.03
N GLY A 50 12.43 -5.84 4.17
CA GLY A 50 13.83 -6.01 4.54
C GLY A 50 14.56 -6.99 3.60
N PRO A 51 15.57 -7.73 4.11
CA PRO A 51 16.40 -8.61 3.28
C PRO A 51 15.89 -10.06 3.22
N LYS A 52 14.66 -10.35 3.67
CA LYS A 52 14.22 -11.74 3.91
C LYS A 52 12.97 -12.14 3.17
N GLU A 53 12.03 -11.23 3.00
CA GLU A 53 10.67 -11.57 2.60
C GLU A 53 10.15 -10.59 1.56
N ASP A 54 9.31 -11.11 0.66
CA ASP A 54 8.44 -10.33 -0.21
C ASP A 54 7.00 -10.57 0.21
N VAL A 55 6.16 -9.54 0.08
CA VAL A 55 4.72 -9.70 0.12
C VAL A 55 4.17 -9.59 -1.29
N MET A 56 3.26 -10.50 -1.64
CA MET A 56 2.59 -10.51 -2.93
C MET A 56 1.17 -11.05 -2.77
N CYS A 57 0.20 -10.24 -3.17
CA CYS A 57 -1.20 -10.63 -3.28
C CYS A 57 -1.55 -10.76 -4.77
N VAL A 58 -2.22 -11.86 -5.14
CA VAL A 58 -2.60 -12.17 -6.51
C VAL A 58 -4.12 -12.28 -6.62
N GLY A 59 -4.71 -11.36 -7.39
CA GLY A 59 -6.15 -11.23 -7.56
C GLY A 59 -6.80 -10.28 -6.56
N ILE A 60 -7.94 -9.73 -6.95
CA ILE A 60 -8.64 -8.68 -6.20
C ILE A 60 -9.03 -9.10 -4.77
N ASP A 61 -9.37 -10.37 -4.55
CA ASP A 61 -9.78 -10.86 -3.23
C ASP A 61 -8.60 -10.85 -2.24
N GLU A 62 -7.42 -11.34 -2.67
CA GLU A 62 -6.22 -11.27 -1.84
C GLU A 62 -5.79 -9.82 -1.59
N ILE A 63 -5.87 -8.97 -2.62
CA ILE A 63 -5.57 -7.53 -2.50
C ILE A 63 -6.50 -6.88 -1.45
N ARG A 64 -7.79 -7.15 -1.52
CA ARG A 64 -8.79 -6.59 -0.61
C ARG A 64 -8.59 -7.08 0.83
N ASP A 65 -8.50 -8.40 1.01
CA ASP A 65 -8.57 -8.99 2.34
C ASP A 65 -7.20 -9.00 3.03
N ILE A 66 -6.12 -9.13 2.27
CA ILE A 66 -4.76 -9.23 2.82
C ILE A 66 -4.08 -7.86 2.78
N ALA A 67 -3.80 -7.32 1.59
CA ALA A 67 -3.00 -6.09 1.46
C ALA A 67 -3.70 -4.84 2.00
N LEU A 68 -5.00 -4.68 1.70
CA LEU A 68 -5.79 -3.53 2.14
C LEU A 68 -6.57 -3.81 3.43
N GLY A 69 -6.64 -5.07 3.86
CA GLY A 69 -7.28 -5.53 5.08
C GLY A 69 -6.25 -5.84 6.15
N LEU A 70 -5.86 -7.11 6.26
CA LEU A 70 -4.98 -7.64 7.32
C LEU A 70 -3.68 -6.85 7.52
N GLU A 71 -3.07 -6.37 6.45
CA GLU A 71 -1.84 -5.58 6.49
C GLU A 71 -2.05 -4.15 6.97
N MET A 72 -3.25 -3.59 6.78
CA MET A 72 -3.61 -2.26 7.28
C MET A 72 -4.21 -2.31 8.70
N GLU A 73 -4.64 -3.49 9.16
CA GLU A 73 -5.17 -3.66 10.51
C GLU A 73 -4.20 -3.17 11.59
N GLY A 74 -4.74 -2.31 12.45
CA GLY A 74 -4.00 -1.69 13.55
C GLY A 74 -3.25 -0.43 13.17
N LEU A 75 -3.35 0.04 11.93
CA LEU A 75 -2.81 1.30 11.44
C LEU A 75 -3.92 2.36 11.23
N ASP A 76 -5.05 2.22 11.93
CA ASP A 76 -6.24 3.09 11.78
C ASP A 76 -5.96 4.56 12.14
N ASN A 77 -4.90 4.80 12.91
CA ASN A 77 -4.39 6.10 13.33
C ASN A 77 -3.18 6.58 12.51
N TRP A 78 -2.93 5.95 11.36
CA TRP A 78 -1.87 6.28 10.43
C TRP A 78 -2.42 7.01 9.21
N GLN A 79 -1.61 7.92 8.68
CA GLN A 79 -1.91 8.66 7.47
C GLN A 79 -0.75 8.53 6.49
N TYR A 80 -1.08 8.51 5.20
CA TYR A 80 -0.14 8.34 4.10
C TYR A 80 -0.23 9.53 3.13
N PRO A 81 0.06 10.77 3.58
CA PRO A 81 -0.19 11.95 2.77
C PRO A 81 0.73 11.96 1.54
N TYR A 82 0.10 11.91 0.36
CA TYR A 82 0.79 12.02 -0.92
C TYR A 82 1.43 13.40 -1.07
N GLN A 83 2.69 13.41 -1.49
CA GLN A 83 3.52 14.60 -1.65
C GLN A 83 3.74 14.94 -3.11
N LYS A 84 3.79 13.90 -3.96
CA LYS A 84 3.97 14.05 -5.40
C LYS A 84 3.38 12.86 -6.13
N VAL A 85 2.84 13.13 -7.31
CA VAL A 85 2.46 12.10 -8.29
C VAL A 85 3.20 12.38 -9.59
N LEU A 86 3.78 11.34 -10.19
CA LEU A 86 4.33 11.34 -11.53
C LEU A 86 3.49 10.41 -12.39
N ILE A 87 3.22 10.83 -13.62
CA ILE A 87 2.43 10.05 -14.58
C ILE A 87 3.27 9.90 -15.85
N ASP A 88 3.44 8.66 -16.30
CA ASP A 88 3.97 8.29 -17.61
C ASP A 88 2.81 7.79 -18.48
N ASP A 89 2.30 8.66 -19.35
CA ASP A 89 1.17 8.36 -20.24
C ASP A 89 1.55 7.44 -21.39
N LYS A 90 2.83 7.35 -21.76
CA LYS A 90 3.28 6.40 -22.80
C LYS A 90 3.27 4.98 -22.26
N GLN A 91 3.68 4.81 -21.01
CA GLN A 91 3.71 3.52 -20.34
C GLN A 91 2.43 3.23 -19.57
N GLY A 92 1.50 4.16 -19.41
CA GLY A 92 0.29 3.96 -18.60
C GLY A 92 0.63 3.65 -17.14
N GLU A 93 1.67 4.30 -16.62
CA GLU A 93 2.21 4.10 -15.28
C GLU A 93 2.12 5.36 -14.44
N ILE A 94 1.96 5.18 -13.14
CA ILE A 94 1.82 6.26 -12.16
C ILE A 94 2.71 5.94 -10.97
N VAL A 95 3.46 6.91 -10.48
CA VAL A 95 4.22 6.79 -9.23
C VAL A 95 3.74 7.86 -8.26
N GLY A 96 3.20 7.42 -7.13
CA GLY A 96 2.89 8.25 -5.99
C GLY A 96 4.01 8.21 -4.97
N PHE A 97 4.42 9.37 -4.46
CA PHE A 97 5.31 9.48 -3.30
C PHE A 97 4.50 9.96 -2.11
N TRP A 98 4.57 9.25 -0.99
CA TRP A 98 3.83 9.56 0.22
C TRP A 98 4.75 9.54 1.44
N LYS A 99 4.33 10.23 2.50
CA LYS A 99 4.94 10.12 3.83
C LYS A 99 4.14 9.12 4.67
N GLN A 100 4.67 8.72 5.82
CA GLN A 100 3.93 7.97 6.82
C GLN A 100 3.90 8.78 8.10
N VAL A 101 2.71 9.01 8.63
CA VAL A 101 2.51 9.76 9.87
C VAL A 101 1.67 8.90 10.80
N ALA A 102 2.22 8.58 11.97
CA ALA A 102 1.53 7.84 13.00
C ALA A 102 1.07 8.78 14.11
N THR A 103 -0.18 8.68 14.55
CA THR A 103 -0.69 9.43 15.69
C THR A 103 -0.69 8.54 16.93
N ASP A 104 0.07 8.85 17.97
CA ASP A 104 0.15 8.00 19.15
C ASP A 104 -1.12 8.03 20.04
N SER A 105 -1.13 7.26 21.14
CA SER A 105 -2.28 7.19 22.06
C SER A 105 -2.62 8.52 22.75
N ASP A 106 -1.69 9.47 22.79
CA ASP A 106 -1.87 10.81 23.36
C ASP A 106 -2.28 11.84 22.29
N GLY A 107 -2.39 11.43 21.03
CA GLY A 107 -2.71 12.29 19.89
C GLY A 107 -1.50 13.02 19.30
N VAL A 108 -0.26 12.60 19.62
CA VAL A 108 0.96 13.21 19.08
C VAL A 108 1.34 12.54 17.77
N GLU A 109 1.53 13.34 16.72
CA GLU A 109 1.97 12.87 15.42
C GLU A 109 3.48 12.64 15.38
N SER A 110 3.88 11.53 14.75
CA SER A 110 5.26 11.19 14.45
C SER A 110 5.38 10.80 12.98
N GLU A 111 6.17 11.57 12.23
CA GLU A 111 6.51 11.25 10.84
C GLU A 111 7.63 10.21 10.81
N ILE A 112 7.46 9.15 10.01
CA ILE A 112 8.55 8.24 9.69
C ILE A 112 9.46 8.94 8.69
N TYR A 113 10.74 9.04 9.02
CA TYR A 113 11.71 9.72 8.17
C TYR A 113 11.85 9.03 6.80
N GLY A 114 11.73 9.82 5.73
CA GLY A 114 11.85 9.37 4.34
C GLY A 114 10.51 9.39 3.60
N PHE A 115 10.54 8.91 2.35
CA PHE A 115 9.34 8.70 1.55
C PHE A 115 9.09 7.20 1.41
N GLY A 116 7.83 6.83 1.39
CA GLY A 116 7.40 5.65 0.65
C GLY A 116 6.79 6.05 -0.68
N GLY A 117 6.37 5.05 -1.43
CA GLY A 117 5.65 5.28 -2.66
C GLY A 117 4.95 4.03 -3.16
N SER A 118 4.01 4.28 -4.06
CA SER A 118 3.23 3.27 -4.75
C SER A 118 3.40 3.50 -6.25
N TRP A 119 3.83 2.46 -6.94
CA TRP A 119 4.00 2.44 -8.39
C TRP A 119 2.92 1.56 -9.02
N PHE A 120 2.15 2.14 -9.92
CA PHE A 120 1.00 1.52 -10.54
C PHE A 120 1.21 1.37 -12.03
N ARG A 121 0.75 0.26 -12.60
CA ARG A 121 0.44 0.11 -14.02
C ARG A 121 -1.05 0.01 -14.19
N LEU A 122 -1.60 0.83 -15.08
CA LEU A 122 -3.02 0.77 -15.41
C LEU A 122 -3.23 0.03 -16.74
N ALA A 123 -4.23 -0.85 -16.73
CA ALA A 123 -4.82 -1.47 -17.92
C ALA A 123 -6.13 -0.78 -18.28
N ASP A 124 -6.57 -0.93 -19.53
CA ASP A 124 -7.95 -0.63 -19.92
C ASP A 124 -8.80 -1.88 -19.71
N LYS A 125 -9.81 -1.78 -18.84
CA LYS A 125 -10.81 -2.81 -18.62
C LYS A 125 -12.18 -2.22 -18.90
N ASP A 126 -12.75 -2.60 -20.03
CA ASP A 126 -14.08 -2.16 -20.49
C ASP A 126 -14.20 -0.62 -20.55
N GLY A 127 -13.15 0.06 -21.04
CA GLY A 127 -13.10 1.52 -21.15
C GLY A 127 -12.82 2.24 -19.83
N ARG A 128 -12.39 1.52 -18.79
CA ARG A 128 -12.00 2.09 -17.50
C ARG A 128 -10.52 1.81 -17.20
N PRO A 129 -9.75 2.83 -16.77
CA PRO A 129 -8.39 2.62 -16.27
C PRO A 129 -8.45 1.95 -14.89
N LEU A 130 -7.95 0.70 -14.80
CA LEU A 130 -7.83 -0.08 -13.56
C LEU A 130 -6.38 -0.54 -13.36
N ILE A 131 -5.99 -0.74 -12.10
CA ILE A 131 -4.66 -1.21 -11.72
C ILE A 131 -4.49 -2.66 -12.16
N GLU A 132 -3.54 -2.90 -13.05
CA GLU A 132 -3.06 -4.24 -13.44
C GLU A 132 -2.05 -4.75 -12.42
N TRP A 133 -1.17 -3.87 -11.93
CA TRP A 133 -0.31 -4.17 -10.81
C TRP A 133 0.09 -2.92 -10.03
N GLN A 134 0.35 -3.12 -8.74
CA GLN A 134 0.91 -2.12 -7.84
C GLN A 134 2.16 -2.66 -7.14
N ARG A 135 3.18 -1.81 -6.99
CA ARG A 135 4.38 -2.08 -6.21
C ARG A 135 4.63 -0.97 -5.21
N ASP A 136 4.66 -1.33 -3.95
CA ASP A 136 4.98 -0.38 -2.88
C ASP A 136 6.45 -0.50 -2.48
N PHE A 137 7.02 0.64 -2.11
CA PHE A 137 8.38 0.73 -1.60
C PHE A 137 8.44 1.74 -0.47
N PHE A 138 9.14 1.37 0.60
CA PHE A 138 9.38 2.24 1.75
C PHE A 138 10.56 1.70 2.55
N ASP A 139 11.10 2.52 3.44
CA ASP A 139 12.18 2.10 4.33
C ASP A 139 11.62 1.33 5.53
N PHE A 140 11.70 0.01 5.45
CA PHE A 140 11.27 -0.87 6.54
C PHE A 140 12.04 -0.66 7.85
N GLY A 141 13.31 -0.26 7.79
CA GLY A 141 14.12 0.00 8.98
C GLY A 141 13.62 1.23 9.75
N HIS A 142 13.24 2.30 9.04
CA HIS A 142 12.64 3.47 9.65
C HIS A 142 11.25 3.18 10.24
N VAL A 143 10.43 2.35 9.57
CA VAL A 143 9.12 1.90 10.11
C VAL A 143 9.34 1.09 11.40
N GLN A 144 10.25 0.11 11.39
CA GLN A 144 10.58 -0.69 12.57
C GLN A 144 11.08 0.17 13.73
N LYS A 145 11.90 1.19 13.45
CA LYS A 145 12.43 2.08 14.48
C LYS A 145 11.30 2.82 15.20
N LEU A 146 10.32 3.36 14.47
CA LEU A 146 9.18 4.04 15.08
C LEU A 146 8.32 3.07 15.90
N TYR A 147 8.08 1.85 15.40
CA TYR A 147 7.37 0.82 16.16
C TYR A 147 8.05 0.53 17.51
N LEU A 148 9.38 0.40 17.50
CA LEU A 148 10.17 0.15 18.71
C LEU A 148 10.10 1.32 19.70
N ASP A 149 10.12 2.55 19.20
CA ASP A 149 10.04 3.76 20.02
C ASP A 149 8.67 3.87 20.71
N LEU A 150 7.58 3.68 19.96
CA LEU A 150 6.23 3.69 20.49
C LEU A 150 5.99 2.56 21.50
N MET A 151 6.53 1.37 21.23
CA MET A 151 6.47 0.23 22.15
C MET A 151 7.21 0.52 23.45
N THR A 152 8.45 1.03 23.36
CA THR A 152 9.29 1.36 24.52
C THR A 152 8.66 2.46 25.38
N ALA A 153 8.00 3.42 24.74
CA ALA A 153 7.31 4.52 25.42
C ALA A 153 5.93 4.13 25.98
N GLY A 154 5.40 2.94 25.68
CA GLY A 154 4.05 2.53 26.07
C GLY A 154 2.94 3.31 25.34
N LYS A 155 3.24 3.83 24.14
CA LYS A 155 2.39 4.74 23.35
C LYS A 155 1.72 4.09 22.14
N LEU A 156 1.82 2.76 22.02
CA LEU A 156 1.15 2.01 20.97
C LEU A 156 -0.37 2.17 21.09
N SER A 157 -1.04 2.45 19.98
CA SER A 157 -2.50 2.35 19.92
C SER A 157 -2.95 0.91 20.20
N LYS A 158 -4.21 0.73 20.61
CA LYS A 158 -4.77 -0.63 20.85
C LYS A 158 -4.69 -1.52 19.60
N GLY A 159 -4.90 -0.95 18.42
CA GLY A 159 -4.77 -1.66 17.15
C GLY A 159 -3.35 -2.12 16.91
N MET A 160 -2.37 -1.22 17.07
CA MET A 160 -0.94 -1.54 16.92
C MET A 160 -0.47 -2.59 17.93
N GLN A 161 -0.95 -2.55 19.17
CA GLN A 161 -0.63 -3.57 20.17
C GLN A 161 -1.05 -4.97 19.70
N LYS A 162 -2.29 -5.13 19.24
CA LYS A 162 -2.79 -6.40 18.69
C LYS A 162 -1.98 -6.86 17.47
N ARG A 163 -1.63 -5.93 16.57
CA ARG A 163 -0.78 -6.21 15.40
C ARG A 163 0.57 -6.78 15.81
N ILE A 164 1.21 -6.18 16.82
CA ILE A 164 2.50 -6.63 17.34
C ILE A 164 2.36 -7.98 18.05
N GLU A 165 1.33 -8.18 18.87
CA GLU A 165 1.04 -9.45 19.55
C GLU A 165 0.89 -10.60 18.54
N ARG A 166 0.15 -10.38 17.45
CA ARG A 166 0.01 -11.32 16.32
C ARG A 166 1.36 -11.70 15.73
N SER A 167 2.21 -10.70 15.45
CA SER A 167 3.55 -10.92 14.91
C SER A 167 4.46 -11.70 15.88
N LEU A 168 4.42 -11.36 17.18
CA LEU A 168 5.20 -12.04 18.22
C LEU A 168 4.75 -13.47 18.47
N ALA A 169 3.46 -13.78 18.26
CA ALA A 169 2.92 -15.13 18.32
C ALA A 169 3.42 -16.03 17.16
N GLY A 170 4.15 -15.46 16.20
CA GLY A 170 4.68 -16.17 15.03
C GLY A 170 3.60 -16.51 14.00
N GLU A 171 2.47 -15.80 14.04
CA GLU A 171 1.42 -15.96 13.03
C GLU A 171 1.97 -15.55 11.66
N LYS A 172 1.94 -16.49 10.71
CA LYS A 172 2.33 -16.23 9.34
C LYS A 172 1.14 -15.66 8.60
N LEU A 173 1.23 -14.39 8.23
CA LEU A 173 0.22 -13.77 7.41
C LEU A 173 0.28 -14.37 5.99
N PRO A 174 -0.88 -14.61 5.36
CA PRO A 174 -0.92 -15.00 3.95
C PRO A 174 -0.28 -13.90 3.09
N GLY A 175 0.21 -14.27 1.90
CA GLY A 175 0.89 -13.35 0.99
C GLY A 175 2.38 -13.13 1.27
N TYR A 176 2.94 -13.67 2.35
CA TYR A 176 4.37 -13.61 2.64
C TYR A 176 5.15 -14.75 1.97
N TYR A 177 6.24 -14.41 1.29
CA TYR A 177 7.12 -15.35 0.60
C TYR A 177 8.57 -15.09 0.99
N PRO A 178 9.43 -16.13 1.01
CA PRO A 178 10.88 -15.91 1.06
C PRO A 178 11.33 -15.01 -0.09
N LEU A 179 12.37 -14.21 0.13
CA LEU A 179 12.90 -13.26 -0.85
C LEU A 179 13.10 -13.91 -2.23
N GLY A 180 12.48 -13.32 -3.26
CA GLY A 180 12.54 -13.78 -4.65
C GLY A 180 11.79 -15.08 -4.92
N LYS A 181 10.86 -15.48 -4.03
CA LYS A 181 10.02 -16.69 -4.17
C LYS A 181 8.52 -16.38 -4.23
N SER A 182 8.14 -15.10 -4.39
CA SER A 182 6.76 -14.73 -4.66
C SER A 182 6.27 -15.35 -5.99
N PRO A 183 4.95 -15.60 -6.13
CA PRO A 183 4.38 -16.20 -7.35
C PRO A 183 4.52 -15.29 -8.58
N VAL A 184 4.65 -13.98 -8.36
CA VAL A 184 4.89 -12.96 -9.39
C VAL A 184 6.08 -12.11 -8.93
N PRO A 185 7.04 -11.78 -9.81
CA PRO A 185 8.18 -10.95 -9.43
C PRO A 185 7.73 -9.52 -9.10
N LEU A 186 8.49 -8.86 -8.22
CA LEU A 186 8.27 -7.45 -7.90
C LEU A 186 8.68 -6.51 -9.05
N TRP A 187 9.58 -6.96 -9.95
CA TRP A 187 10.08 -6.25 -11.13
C TRP A 187 10.26 -7.18 -12.34
#